data_AF-A0A1R1YTH9-F1
#
_entry.id   AF-A0A1R1YTH9-F1
#
_cell.length_a   1.000
_cell.length_b   1.000
_cell.length_c   1.000
_cell.angle_alpha   90.00
_cell.angle_beta   90.00
_cell.angle_gamma   90.00
#
_symmetry.space_group_name_H-M   'P 1'
#
loop_
_entity.id
_entity.type
_entity.pdbx_description
1 polymer ?
#
loop_
_entity_poly.entity_id
_entity_poly.type
_entity_poly.pdbx_seq_one_letter_code
_entity_poly.pdbx_strand_id
1 'polypeptide(L)'
;MLPIIEISNSDFSTLEKDSDCLVVIYQSKDSLSKEFQAYNNFYQSISSFESCDLAVHKETVFINTPSVSGSRLILSPLGPLDHDIDDVRKIAEAAKAGAARAIKAGARSPTFYLCEIPEYSLSIDSDYSHWAEVAILAALEESYVTLVAREWNAKTNSSAKNEKFDSIKFKLSSSIKTTCDIHTILKNVSAIEQGKRLCKDLGYGDPERMTPYAVASIVESELSSIPNITVKVNKDLDDLKANYPLTYHS
;
A
#
# COMPACT_ATOMS: atom_id res chain seq x y z
N MET A 1 -13.80 0.06 -2.84
CA MET A 1 -13.84 1.03 -1.73
C MET A 1 -12.53 0.84 -0.99
N LEU A 2 -11.75 1.90 -0.77
CA LEU A 2 -10.48 1.76 -0.05
C LEU A 2 -10.72 1.24 1.38
N PRO A 3 -9.75 0.51 1.98
CA PRO A 3 -9.74 0.34 3.42
C PRO A 3 -9.70 1.71 4.11
N ILE A 4 -10.09 1.78 5.38
CA ILE A 4 -9.94 3.01 6.17
C ILE A 4 -8.44 3.28 6.35
N ILE A 5 -7.97 4.45 5.93
CA ILE A 5 -6.54 4.83 6.01
C ILE A 5 -6.37 5.87 7.10
N GLU A 6 -5.46 5.60 8.03
CA GLU A 6 -5.02 6.57 9.04
C GLU A 6 -3.51 6.77 8.89
N ILE A 7 -3.05 8.02 8.96
CA ILE A 7 -1.63 8.37 8.93
C ILE A 7 -1.37 9.27 10.14
N SER A 8 -0.31 9.01 10.90
CA SER A 8 0.06 9.82 12.06
C SER A 8 1.57 9.90 12.25
N ASN A 9 2.04 11.08 12.62
CA ASN A 9 3.38 11.29 13.18
C ASN A 9 3.24 11.24 14.70
N SER A 10 3.33 10.04 15.27
CA SER A 10 3.23 9.83 16.71
C SER A 10 4.33 8.89 17.15
N ASP A 11 4.74 8.98 18.41
CA ASP A 11 5.65 8.03 19.02
C ASP A 11 5.17 6.59 18.79
N PHE A 12 6.15 5.70 18.63
CA PHE A 12 5.88 4.27 18.50
C PHE A 12 5.13 3.75 19.73
N SER A 13 4.07 2.97 19.51
CA SER A 13 3.53 2.11 20.54
C SER A 13 3.42 0.70 19.99
N THR A 14 3.83 -0.26 20.81
CA THR A 14 3.76 -1.67 20.42
C THR A 14 2.32 -2.18 20.47
N LEU A 15 1.49 -1.59 21.34
CA LEU A 15 0.08 -1.92 21.53
C LEU A 15 -0.80 -0.78 21.01
N GLU A 16 -1.02 -0.79 19.70
CA GLU A 16 -1.95 0.12 19.04
C GLU A 16 -3.40 -0.33 19.23
N LYS A 17 -4.26 0.62 19.58
CA LYS A 17 -5.71 0.40 19.62
C LYS A 17 -6.24 0.16 18.21
N ASP A 18 -7.24 -0.73 18.11
CA ASP A 18 -7.90 -1.09 16.85
C ASP A 18 -6.91 -1.56 15.77
N SER A 19 -5.83 -2.22 16.21
CA SER A 19 -4.84 -2.86 15.37
C SER A 19 -4.74 -4.34 15.74
N ASP A 20 -4.49 -5.19 14.75
CA ASP A 20 -4.37 -6.64 14.94
C ASP A 20 -3.04 -7.22 14.40
N CYS A 21 -2.12 -6.34 14.00
CA CYS A 21 -0.81 -6.67 13.49
C CYS A 21 0.09 -5.44 13.48
N LEU A 22 1.36 -5.60 13.85
CA LEU A 22 2.38 -4.57 13.65
C LEU A 22 3.32 -5.00 12.52
N VAL A 23 3.40 -4.20 11.47
CA VAL A 23 4.35 -4.36 10.36
C VAL A 23 5.40 -3.27 10.51
N VAL A 24 6.67 -3.63 10.65
CA VAL A 24 7.78 -2.68 10.76
C VAL A 24 8.58 -2.68 9.48
N ILE A 25 8.65 -1.52 8.82
CA ILE A 25 9.47 -1.29 7.64
C ILE A 25 10.73 -0.55 8.10
N TYR A 26 11.89 -1.15 7.85
CA TYR A 26 13.16 -0.61 8.34
C TYR A 26 14.29 -0.97 7.38
N GLN A 27 15.37 -0.20 7.42
CA GLN A 27 16.47 -0.42 6.51
C GLN A 27 17.33 -1.62 6.88
N SER A 28 17.90 -1.59 8.09
CA SER A 28 18.89 -2.55 8.57
C SER A 28 18.64 -2.90 10.03
N LYS A 29 19.31 -3.95 10.51
CA LYS A 29 19.28 -4.30 11.93
C LYS A 29 19.69 -3.12 12.83
N ASP A 30 20.69 -2.36 12.40
CA ASP A 30 21.19 -1.22 13.18
C ASP A 30 20.15 -0.09 13.26
N SER A 31 19.45 0.22 12.16
CA SER A 31 18.37 1.23 12.17
C SER A 31 17.22 0.79 13.07
N LEU A 32 16.82 -0.49 12.99
CA LEU A 32 15.78 -1.06 13.84
C LEU A 32 16.16 -0.99 15.32
N SER A 33 17.41 -1.35 15.65
CA SER A 33 17.89 -1.38 17.03
C SER A 33 17.94 0.03 17.64
N LYS A 34 18.33 1.03 16.86
CA LYS A 34 18.33 2.44 17.26
C LYS A 34 16.91 2.94 17.52
N GLU A 35 15.97 2.68 16.60
CA GLU A 35 14.58 3.13 16.71
C GLU A 35 13.88 2.56 17.95
N PHE A 36 14.12 1.27 18.24
CA PHE A 36 13.39 0.54 19.27
C PHE A 36 14.19 0.28 20.56
N GLN A 37 15.31 0.96 20.77
CA GLN A 37 16.19 0.74 21.93
C GLN A 37 15.47 0.89 23.28
N ALA A 38 14.45 1.76 23.36
CA ALA A 38 13.66 1.98 24.57
C ALA A 38 12.62 0.87 24.85
N TYR A 39 12.38 -0.06 23.92
CA TYR A 39 11.32 -1.06 23.99
C TYR A 39 11.87 -2.46 24.24
N ASN A 40 12.40 -2.69 25.44
CA ASN A 40 13.11 -3.92 25.81
C ASN A 40 12.34 -5.22 25.48
N ASN A 41 11.05 -5.30 25.82
CA ASN A 41 10.24 -6.51 25.56
C ASN A 41 10.05 -6.79 24.06
N PHE A 42 9.95 -5.73 23.26
CA PHE A 42 9.85 -5.83 21.82
C PHE A 42 11.18 -6.31 21.22
N TYR A 43 12.29 -5.67 21.60
CA TYR A 43 13.62 -6.04 21.12
C TYR A 43 14.04 -7.45 21.54
N GLN A 44 13.71 -7.87 22.77
CA GLN A 44 13.96 -9.22 23.26
C GLN A 44 13.24 -10.29 22.43
N SER A 45 12.02 -10.00 21.96
CA SER A 45 11.26 -10.90 21.09
C SER A 45 11.97 -11.10 19.74
N ILE A 46 12.51 -10.02 19.18
CA ILE A 46 13.28 -10.05 17.94
C ILE A 46 14.59 -10.82 18.12
N SER A 47 15.35 -10.49 19.17
CA SER A 47 16.64 -11.12 19.48
C SER A 47 16.51 -12.63 19.70
N SER A 48 15.41 -13.06 20.34
CA SER A 48 15.13 -14.48 20.53
C SER A 48 14.90 -15.19 19.19
N PHE A 49 14.19 -14.55 18.25
CA PHE A 49 13.92 -15.10 16.93
C PHE A 49 15.18 -15.14 16.05
N GLU A 50 16.03 -14.10 16.10
CA GLU A 50 17.35 -14.06 15.43
C GLU A 50 18.25 -15.25 15.79
N SER A 51 18.15 -15.76 17.03
CA SER A 51 18.98 -16.88 17.48
C SER A 51 18.64 -18.21 16.80
N CYS A 52 17.46 -18.31 16.19
CA CYS A 52 16.94 -19.53 15.56
C CYS A 52 16.70 -19.39 14.06
N ASP A 53 16.66 -18.17 13.52
CA ASP A 53 16.41 -17.90 12.11
C ASP A 53 17.46 -16.92 11.53
N LEU A 54 18.24 -17.40 10.57
CA LEU A 54 19.29 -16.63 9.90
C LEU A 54 18.75 -15.64 8.85
N ALA A 55 17.47 -15.75 8.50
CA ALA A 55 16.81 -14.92 7.50
C ALA A 55 16.27 -13.61 8.08
N VAL A 56 16.27 -13.45 9.42
CA VAL A 56 15.85 -12.22 10.09
C VAL A 56 16.68 -11.04 9.59
N HIS A 57 16.00 -9.95 9.22
CA HIS A 57 16.55 -8.76 8.54
C HIS A 57 17.07 -8.95 7.11
N LYS A 58 16.94 -10.14 6.51
CA LYS A 58 17.24 -10.36 5.07
C LYS A 58 15.97 -10.46 4.24
N GLU A 59 14.90 -10.97 4.82
CA GLU A 59 13.58 -11.09 4.19
C GLU A 59 12.46 -10.74 5.17
N THR A 60 11.23 -10.62 4.64
CA THR A 60 10.07 -10.34 5.46
C THR A 60 9.71 -11.55 6.32
N VAL A 61 9.81 -11.42 7.63
CA VAL A 61 9.52 -12.50 8.59
C VAL A 61 8.32 -12.18 9.47
N PHE A 62 7.74 -13.23 10.05
CA PHE A 62 6.66 -13.12 11.03
C PHE A 62 7.10 -13.69 12.36
N ILE A 63 6.83 -12.93 13.42
CA ILE A 63 7.16 -13.28 14.79
C ILE A 63 5.86 -13.23 15.59
N ASN A 64 5.53 -14.36 16.23
CA ASN A 64 4.45 -14.39 17.22
C ASN A 64 4.99 -13.84 18.55
N THR A 65 4.49 -12.70 19.00
CA THR A 65 4.92 -12.10 20.27
C THR A 65 3.78 -11.34 20.95
N PRO A 66 3.56 -11.52 22.27
CA PRO A 66 2.54 -10.77 23.00
C PRO A 66 2.90 -9.28 23.15
N SER A 67 4.13 -8.89 22.79
CA SER A 67 4.60 -7.51 22.91
C SER A 67 3.89 -6.55 21.94
N VAL A 68 3.15 -7.05 20.92
CA VAL A 68 2.49 -6.22 19.90
C VAL A 68 1.00 -6.54 19.73
N SER A 69 0.25 -5.60 19.15
CA SER A 69 -1.17 -5.78 18.84
C SER A 69 -1.45 -7.02 17.99
N GLY A 70 -2.46 -7.80 18.40
CA GLY A 70 -2.84 -9.08 17.78
C GLY A 70 -1.79 -10.18 17.88
N SER A 71 -0.69 -9.95 18.60
CA SER A 71 0.48 -10.83 18.69
C SER A 71 1.15 -11.18 17.35
N ARG A 72 0.90 -10.36 16.32
CA ARG A 72 1.46 -10.53 14.97
C ARG A 72 2.48 -9.42 14.72
N LEU A 73 3.76 -9.74 14.88
CA LEU A 73 4.85 -8.85 14.47
C LEU A 73 5.36 -9.30 13.10
N ILE A 74 5.45 -8.37 12.16
CA ILE A 74 6.07 -8.58 10.86
C ILE A 74 7.24 -7.62 10.74
N LEU A 75 8.42 -8.17 10.46
CA LEU A 75 9.61 -7.40 10.18
C LEU A 75 9.85 -7.43 8.67
N SER A 76 9.85 -6.27 8.02
CA SER A 76 10.08 -6.15 6.59
C SER A 76 11.31 -5.26 6.32
N PRO A 77 12.51 -5.86 6.19
CA PRO A 77 13.73 -5.14 5.92
C PRO A 77 13.77 -4.64 4.46
N LEU A 78 14.33 -3.45 4.25
CA LEU A 78 14.65 -2.91 2.91
C LEU A 78 15.97 -3.48 2.38
N GLY A 79 16.91 -3.75 3.28
CA GLY A 79 18.31 -3.94 2.96
C GLY A 79 19.04 -2.61 2.68
N PRO A 80 20.29 -2.68 2.21
CA PRO A 80 21.07 -1.49 1.84
C PRO A 80 20.38 -0.65 0.76
N LEU A 81 20.60 0.67 0.80
CA LEU A 81 20.14 1.67 -0.18
C LEU A 81 21.32 2.47 -0.77
N ASP A 82 22.53 1.93 -0.68
CA ASP A 82 23.79 2.59 -1.05
C ASP A 82 24.36 2.11 -2.39
N HIS A 83 23.62 1.31 -3.16
CA HIS A 83 24.02 0.95 -4.53
C HIS A 83 23.51 1.96 -5.56
N ASP A 84 24.25 2.13 -6.66
CA ASP A 84 23.93 3.07 -7.75
C ASP A 84 22.58 2.82 -8.45
N ILE A 85 21.98 1.64 -8.26
CA ILE A 85 20.69 1.25 -8.84
C ILE A 85 19.54 1.23 -7.82
N ASP A 86 19.85 1.53 -6.56
CA ASP A 86 18.86 1.54 -5.48
C ASP A 86 18.01 2.81 -5.55
N ASP A 87 16.70 2.64 -5.44
CA ASP A 87 15.73 3.72 -5.41
C ASP A 87 14.52 3.38 -4.53
N VAL A 88 13.53 4.27 -4.52
CA VAL A 88 12.28 4.14 -3.74
C VAL A 88 11.52 2.83 -3.97
N ARG A 89 11.77 2.08 -5.06
CA ARG A 89 11.13 0.79 -5.32
C ARG A 89 11.48 -0.25 -4.25
N LYS A 90 12.69 -0.23 -3.68
CA LYS A 90 13.03 -1.14 -2.56
C LYS A 90 12.08 -0.96 -1.38
N ILE A 91 11.63 0.27 -1.17
CA ILE A 91 10.71 0.67 -0.12
C ILE A 91 9.29 0.19 -0.43
N ALA A 92 8.85 0.36 -1.67
CA ALA A 92 7.61 -0.21 -2.16
C ALA A 92 7.59 -1.74 -1.97
N GLU A 93 8.65 -2.45 -2.36
CA GLU A 93 8.73 -3.90 -2.28
C GLU A 93 8.69 -4.38 -0.82
N ALA A 94 9.40 -3.73 0.12
CA ALA A 94 9.33 -4.11 1.52
C ALA A 94 7.95 -3.85 2.13
N ALA A 95 7.30 -2.72 1.81
CA ALA A 95 5.95 -2.42 2.27
C ALA A 95 4.92 -3.43 1.72
N LYS A 96 5.04 -3.77 0.43
CA LYS A 96 4.22 -4.78 -0.24
C LYS A 96 4.43 -6.17 0.34
N ALA A 97 5.68 -6.58 0.58
CA ALA A 97 6.00 -7.86 1.21
C ALA A 97 5.45 -7.94 2.65
N GLY A 98 5.57 -6.85 3.42
CA GLY A 98 4.96 -6.72 4.73
C GLY A 98 3.44 -6.87 4.71
N ALA A 99 2.77 -6.17 3.80
CA ALA A 99 1.32 -6.29 3.58
C ALA A 99 0.91 -7.71 3.19
N ALA A 100 1.59 -8.33 2.22
CA ALA A 100 1.32 -9.69 1.80
C ALA A 100 1.49 -10.69 2.95
N ARG A 101 2.52 -10.50 3.79
CA ARG A 101 2.73 -11.36 4.97
C ARG A 101 1.66 -11.14 6.04
N ALA A 102 1.16 -9.91 6.22
CA ALA A 102 0.09 -9.56 7.15
C ALA A 102 -1.22 -10.21 6.73
N ILE A 103 -1.56 -10.14 5.44
CA ILE A 103 -2.73 -10.82 4.86
C ILE A 103 -2.65 -12.32 5.11
N LYS A 104 -1.49 -12.94 4.83
CA LYS A 104 -1.26 -14.37 5.09
C LYS A 104 -1.35 -14.73 6.58
N ALA A 105 -1.04 -13.79 7.48
CA ALA A 105 -1.19 -13.98 8.93
C ALA A 105 -2.65 -13.84 9.42
N GLY A 106 -3.57 -13.46 8.53
CA GLY A 106 -4.97 -13.19 8.86
C GLY A 106 -5.20 -11.81 9.49
N ALA A 107 -4.27 -10.87 9.33
CA ALA A 107 -4.45 -9.49 9.78
C ALA A 107 -5.47 -8.76 8.91
N ARG A 108 -6.32 -7.94 9.53
CA ARG A 108 -7.35 -7.13 8.87
C ARG A 108 -7.20 -5.63 9.15
N SER A 109 -6.55 -5.28 10.24
CA SER A 109 -6.33 -3.88 10.66
C SER A 109 -4.87 -3.67 11.05
N PRO A 110 -3.90 -3.89 10.14
CA PRO A 110 -2.49 -3.73 10.47
C PRO A 110 -2.11 -2.26 10.72
N THR A 111 -1.19 -2.06 11.67
CA THR A 111 -0.39 -0.84 11.76
C THR A 111 0.95 -1.08 11.08
N PHE A 112 1.28 -0.25 10.10
CA PHE A 112 2.60 -0.12 9.52
C PHE A 112 3.38 0.96 10.26
N TYR A 113 4.52 0.59 10.84
CA TYR A 113 5.49 1.53 11.36
C TYR A 113 6.62 1.70 10.36
N LEU A 114 6.81 2.93 9.90
CA LEU A 114 7.84 3.31 8.95
C LEU A 114 9.01 3.94 9.72
N CYS A 115 10.10 3.19 9.87
CA CYS A 115 11.33 3.72 10.46
C CYS A 115 11.98 4.76 9.55
N GLU A 116 12.76 5.68 10.13
CA GLU A 116 13.50 6.66 9.34
C GLU A 116 14.45 5.98 8.33
N ILE A 117 14.45 6.50 7.10
CA ILE A 117 15.41 6.13 6.07
C ILE A 117 16.46 7.24 6.01
N PRO A 118 17.76 6.92 6.13
CA PRO A 118 18.82 7.93 6.09
C PRO A 118 18.78 8.74 4.79
N GLU A 119 19.02 10.06 4.88
CA GLU A 119 19.26 10.89 3.70
C GLU A 119 20.60 10.48 3.06
N TYR A 120 20.56 10.02 1.80
CA TYR A 120 21.76 9.70 1.03
C TYR A 120 22.20 10.95 0.26
N SER A 121 23.37 11.50 0.60
CA SER A 121 23.90 12.71 -0.07
C SER A 121 24.75 12.40 -1.32
N LEU A 122 24.91 11.12 -1.67
CA LEU A 122 25.93 10.67 -2.62
C LEU A 122 25.40 10.26 -4.02
N SER A 123 24.10 10.06 -4.22
CA SER A 123 23.54 9.81 -5.56
C SER A 123 22.76 11.01 -6.09
N ILE A 124 22.87 11.25 -7.39
CA ILE A 124 22.18 12.36 -8.09
C ILE A 124 20.65 12.17 -8.08
N ASP A 125 20.21 10.92 -7.89
CA ASP A 125 18.82 10.47 -7.80
C ASP A 125 18.41 10.05 -6.37
N SER A 126 19.12 10.52 -5.34
CA SER A 126 18.84 10.19 -3.93
C SER A 126 17.58 10.87 -3.36
N ASP A 127 16.69 11.36 -4.21
CA ASP A 127 15.47 12.03 -3.76
C ASP A 127 14.45 11.00 -3.26
N TYR A 128 14.62 10.63 -1.99
CA TYR A 128 13.67 9.81 -1.25
C TYR A 128 12.52 10.65 -0.66
N SER A 129 12.32 11.92 -1.04
CA SER A 129 11.35 12.81 -0.39
C SER A 129 9.91 12.28 -0.29
N HIS A 130 9.48 11.43 -1.24
CA HIS A 130 8.15 10.81 -1.28
C HIS A 130 8.12 9.33 -0.86
N TRP A 131 9.18 8.83 -0.21
CA TRP A 131 9.30 7.41 0.07
C TRP A 131 8.16 6.86 0.95
N ALA A 132 7.66 7.67 1.88
CA ALA A 132 6.56 7.29 2.76
C ALA A 132 5.28 7.05 1.97
N GLU A 133 4.95 7.95 1.05
CA GLU A 133 3.81 7.81 0.13
C GLU A 133 3.95 6.58 -0.76
N VAL A 134 5.17 6.29 -1.23
CA VAL A 134 5.48 5.08 -2.02
C VAL A 134 5.21 3.81 -1.19
N ALA A 135 5.66 3.77 0.07
CA ALA A 135 5.39 2.65 0.97
C ALA A 135 3.89 2.47 1.21
N ILE A 136 3.16 3.56 1.47
CA ILE A 136 1.70 3.55 1.68
C ILE A 136 0.98 3.02 0.45
N LEU A 137 1.30 3.54 -0.73
CA LEU A 137 0.70 3.12 -2.00
C LEU A 137 0.99 1.64 -2.30
N ALA A 138 2.16 1.13 -1.97
CA ALA A 138 2.51 -0.27 -2.17
C ALA A 138 1.72 -1.22 -1.25
N ALA A 139 1.55 -0.84 0.02
CA ALA A 139 0.72 -1.61 0.96
C ALA A 139 -0.77 -1.58 0.59
N LEU A 140 -1.28 -0.41 0.16
CA LEU A 140 -2.65 -0.27 -0.34
C LEU A 140 -2.87 -1.09 -1.61
N GLU A 141 -1.90 -1.10 -2.51
CA GLU A 141 -1.96 -1.87 -3.74
C GLU A 141 -2.09 -3.37 -3.45
N GLU A 142 -1.34 -3.88 -2.48
CA GLU A 142 -1.41 -5.28 -2.10
C GLU A 142 -2.75 -5.66 -1.46
N SER A 143 -3.44 -4.69 -0.85
CA SER A 143 -4.75 -4.91 -0.22
C SER A 143 -5.90 -5.07 -1.24
N TYR A 144 -5.67 -4.72 -2.51
CA TYR A 144 -6.67 -4.76 -3.57
C TYR A 144 -7.28 -6.15 -3.80
N VAL A 145 -8.59 -6.15 -4.08
CA VAL A 145 -9.37 -7.31 -4.52
C VAL A 145 -10.00 -7.00 -5.88
N THR A 146 -9.88 -7.95 -6.81
CA THR A 146 -10.35 -7.78 -8.20
C THR A 146 -11.86 -7.50 -8.27
N LEU A 147 -12.29 -6.72 -9.27
CA LEU A 147 -13.71 -6.44 -9.50
C LEU A 147 -14.55 -7.73 -9.56
N VAL A 148 -14.04 -8.75 -10.25
CA VAL A 148 -14.71 -10.05 -10.40
C VAL A 148 -14.97 -10.72 -9.05
N ALA A 149 -13.97 -10.75 -8.18
CA ALA A 149 -14.12 -11.32 -6.85
C ALA A 149 -15.11 -10.51 -6.00
N ARG A 150 -15.08 -9.18 -6.09
CA ARG A 150 -16.03 -8.31 -5.38
C ARG A 150 -17.47 -8.51 -5.82
N GLU A 151 -17.73 -8.61 -7.12
CA GLU A 151 -19.07 -8.91 -7.64
C GLU A 151 -19.55 -10.31 -7.25
N TRP A 152 -18.65 -11.30 -7.26
CA TRP A 152 -18.98 -12.65 -6.82
C TRP A 152 -19.39 -12.68 -5.36
N ASN A 153 -18.65 -11.98 -4.49
CA ASN A 153 -18.98 -11.85 -3.07
C ASN A 153 -20.36 -11.21 -2.87
N ALA A 154 -20.65 -10.14 -3.62
CA ALA A 154 -21.95 -9.47 -3.58
C ALA A 154 -23.10 -10.40 -4.01
N LYS A 155 -22.91 -11.19 -5.09
CA LYS A 155 -23.93 -12.13 -5.58
C LYS A 155 -24.21 -13.28 -4.63
N THR A 156 -23.17 -13.77 -3.95
CA THR A 156 -23.26 -14.94 -3.07
C THR A 156 -23.67 -14.59 -1.64
N ASN A 157 -23.89 -13.30 -1.33
CA ASN A 157 -24.03 -12.79 0.04
C ASN A 157 -22.93 -13.34 0.97
N SER A 158 -21.75 -13.58 0.40
CA SER A 158 -20.64 -14.16 1.14
C SER A 158 -20.12 -13.11 2.13
N SER A 159 -19.76 -13.55 3.34
CA SER A 159 -19.03 -12.71 4.28
C SER A 159 -17.59 -12.38 3.81
N ALA A 160 -17.19 -12.88 2.62
CA ALA A 160 -15.95 -12.52 1.97
C ALA A 160 -15.90 -11.01 1.70
N LYS A 161 -14.84 -10.38 2.20
CA LYS A 161 -14.73 -8.92 2.21
C LYS A 161 -14.18 -8.41 0.88
N ASN A 162 -14.64 -7.23 0.48
CA ASN A 162 -14.25 -6.58 -0.78
C ASN A 162 -12.88 -5.90 -0.73
N GLU A 163 -12.17 -6.01 0.40
CA GLU A 163 -10.80 -5.60 0.61
C GLU A 163 -10.09 -6.61 1.51
N LYS A 164 -8.79 -6.81 1.29
CA LYS A 164 -8.00 -7.70 2.15
C LYS A 164 -7.79 -7.11 3.55
N PHE A 165 -7.82 -5.78 3.70
CA PHE A 165 -7.81 -5.07 4.98
C PHE A 165 -9.13 -4.30 5.19
N ASP A 166 -9.55 -4.16 6.44
CA ASP A 166 -10.66 -3.28 6.84
C ASP A 166 -10.16 -1.87 7.11
N SER A 167 -8.99 -1.76 7.75
CA SER A 167 -8.28 -0.51 7.99
C SER A 167 -6.78 -0.72 7.87
N ILE A 168 -6.04 0.35 7.62
CA ILE A 168 -4.58 0.36 7.65
C ILE A 168 -4.14 1.65 8.34
N LYS A 169 -3.29 1.51 9.36
CA LYS A 169 -2.69 2.65 10.05
C LYS A 169 -1.23 2.77 9.65
N PHE A 170 -0.77 3.96 9.30
CA PHE A 170 0.62 4.25 9.02
C PHE A 170 1.16 5.19 10.09
N LYS A 171 2.17 4.73 10.82
CA LYS A 171 2.92 5.49 11.80
C LYS A 171 4.29 5.80 11.24
N LEU A 172 4.57 7.09 11.12
CA LEU A 172 5.85 7.59 10.67
C LEU A 172 6.71 7.86 11.90
N SER A 173 7.96 7.40 11.90
CA SER A 173 8.95 7.82 12.88
C SER A 173 9.01 9.34 12.95
N SER A 174 9.15 9.89 14.16
CA SER A 174 9.18 11.34 14.41
C SER A 174 10.33 12.05 13.69
N SER A 175 11.36 11.31 13.29
CA SER A 175 12.52 11.83 12.56
C SER A 175 12.27 12.00 11.06
N ILE A 176 11.20 11.39 10.52
CA ILE A 176 10.88 11.48 9.09
C ILE A 176 10.41 12.90 8.76
N LYS A 177 11.12 13.55 7.83
CA LYS A 177 10.68 14.80 7.21
C LYS A 177 9.69 14.48 6.09
N THR A 178 8.44 14.90 6.24
CA THR A 178 7.45 14.79 5.18
C THR A 178 7.50 16.02 4.27
N THR A 179 7.26 15.82 2.97
CA THR A 179 7.22 16.90 1.96
C THR A 179 6.06 17.87 2.15
N CYS A 180 4.95 17.36 2.68
CA CYS A 180 3.75 18.12 2.99
C CYS A 180 3.12 17.61 4.31
N ASP A 181 2.02 18.23 4.71
CA ASP A 181 1.28 17.81 5.90
C ASP A 181 0.59 16.45 5.68
N ILE A 182 0.32 15.75 6.79
CA ILE A 182 -0.27 14.41 6.80
C ILE A 182 -1.62 14.37 6.07
N HIS A 183 -2.44 15.43 6.18
CA HIS A 183 -3.74 15.46 5.54
C HIS A 183 -3.60 15.56 4.00
N THR A 184 -2.64 16.35 3.51
CA THR A 184 -2.29 16.38 2.09
C THR A 184 -1.77 15.02 1.60
N ILE A 185 -0.90 14.35 2.36
CA ILE A 185 -0.45 12.99 2.05
C ILE A 185 -1.63 12.04 1.93
N LEU A 186 -2.49 11.99 2.95
CA LEU A 186 -3.66 11.12 2.99
C LEU A 186 -4.57 11.34 1.78
N LYS A 187 -4.84 12.60 1.44
CA LYS A 187 -5.64 12.96 0.26
C LYS A 187 -4.99 12.46 -1.03
N ASN A 188 -3.68 12.68 -1.19
CA ASN A 188 -2.94 12.29 -2.39
C ASN A 188 -2.89 10.77 -2.56
N VAL A 189 -2.48 10.01 -1.53
CA VAL A 189 -2.39 8.55 -1.63
C VAL A 189 -3.76 7.91 -1.85
N SER A 190 -4.81 8.45 -1.21
CA SER A 190 -6.18 7.97 -1.41
C SER A 190 -6.68 8.23 -2.83
N ALA A 191 -6.39 9.40 -3.41
CA ALA A 191 -6.78 9.74 -4.77
C ALA A 191 -6.02 8.89 -5.80
N ILE A 192 -4.69 8.76 -5.64
CA ILE A 192 -3.83 7.95 -6.51
C ILE A 192 -4.27 6.49 -6.48
N GLU A 193 -4.49 5.91 -5.30
CA GLU A 193 -4.88 4.52 -5.18
C GLU A 193 -6.29 4.26 -5.74
N GLN A 194 -7.25 5.18 -5.56
CA GLN A 194 -8.55 5.08 -6.21
C GLN A 194 -8.42 5.04 -7.73
N GLY A 195 -7.61 5.93 -8.31
CA GLY A 195 -7.31 5.91 -9.75
C GLY A 195 -6.66 4.61 -10.21
N LYS A 196 -5.64 4.12 -9.47
CA LYS A 196 -4.98 2.84 -9.75
C LYS A 196 -5.97 1.67 -9.75
N ARG A 197 -6.86 1.62 -8.77
CA ARG A 197 -7.87 0.56 -8.64
C ARG A 197 -8.89 0.59 -9.77
N LEU A 198 -9.35 1.78 -10.15
CA LEU A 198 -10.21 1.96 -11.32
C LEU A 198 -9.51 1.43 -12.59
N CYS A 199 -8.26 1.84 -12.83
CA CYS A 199 -7.48 1.33 -13.97
C CYS A 199 -7.33 -0.19 -13.95
N LYS A 200 -7.07 -0.79 -12.77
CA LYS A 200 -7.00 -2.25 -12.61
C LYS A 200 -8.33 -2.93 -12.91
N ASP A 201 -9.44 -2.38 -12.43
CA ASP A 201 -10.77 -2.93 -12.69
C ASP A 201 -11.13 -2.92 -14.17
N LEU A 202 -10.80 -1.84 -14.87
CA LEU A 202 -10.99 -1.71 -16.31
C LEU A 202 -10.08 -2.66 -17.10
N GLY A 203 -8.83 -2.84 -16.68
CA GLY A 203 -7.83 -3.65 -17.39
C GLY A 203 -7.86 -5.15 -17.07
N TYR A 204 -8.44 -5.55 -15.94
CA TYR A 204 -8.45 -6.95 -15.49
C TYR A 204 -9.72 -7.72 -15.89
N GLY A 205 -10.76 -7.02 -16.35
CA GLY A 205 -11.99 -7.67 -16.81
C GLY A 205 -11.77 -8.48 -18.08
N ASP A 206 -12.49 -9.60 -18.21
CA ASP A 206 -12.55 -10.36 -19.47
C ASP A 206 -13.09 -9.45 -20.61
N PRO A 207 -12.59 -9.56 -21.85
CA PRO A 207 -13.07 -8.77 -23.00
C PRO A 207 -14.60 -8.77 -23.19
N GLU A 208 -15.28 -9.86 -22.86
CA GLU A 208 -16.75 -9.94 -22.94
C GLU A 208 -17.45 -9.03 -21.91
N ARG A 209 -16.76 -8.73 -20.80
CA ARG A 209 -17.27 -7.90 -19.71
C ARG A 209 -16.85 -6.44 -19.85
N MET A 210 -15.61 -6.20 -20.29
CA MET A 210 -15.05 -4.85 -20.49
C MET A 210 -15.10 -4.45 -21.96
N THR A 211 -16.30 -4.55 -22.55
CA THR A 211 -16.56 -3.99 -23.88
C THR A 211 -16.33 -2.47 -23.89
N PRO A 212 -16.07 -1.84 -25.05
CA PRO A 212 -15.92 -0.39 -25.14
C PRO A 212 -17.08 0.39 -24.51
N TYR A 213 -18.32 -0.10 -24.65
CA TYR A 213 -19.49 0.50 -24.02
C TYR A 213 -19.47 0.36 -22.50
N ALA A 214 -19.10 -0.81 -21.97
CA ALA A 214 -19.02 -1.03 -20.53
C ALA A 214 -17.94 -0.16 -19.88
N VAL A 215 -16.75 -0.09 -20.50
CA VAL A 215 -15.66 0.79 -20.05
C VAL A 215 -16.12 2.25 -20.04
N ALA A 216 -16.74 2.72 -21.12
CA ALA A 216 -17.25 4.09 -21.20
C ALA A 216 -18.28 4.39 -20.09
N SER A 217 -19.21 3.46 -19.83
CA SER A 217 -20.20 3.61 -18.76
C SER A 217 -19.57 3.65 -17.37
N ILE A 218 -18.56 2.81 -17.09
CA ILE A 218 -17.84 2.83 -15.81
C ILE A 218 -17.12 4.17 -15.65
N VAL A 219 -16.38 4.62 -16.66
CA VAL A 219 -15.65 5.90 -16.64
C VAL A 219 -16.59 7.08 -16.42
N GLU A 220 -17.72 7.13 -17.14
CA GLU A 220 -18.75 8.15 -16.91
C GLU A 220 -19.25 8.11 -15.47
N SER A 221 -19.57 6.93 -14.94
CA SER A 221 -20.11 6.80 -13.58
C SER A 221 -19.12 7.24 -12.50
N GLU A 222 -17.86 6.79 -12.58
CA GLU A 222 -16.82 7.04 -11.56
C GLU A 222 -16.33 8.49 -11.58
N LEU A 223 -16.25 9.11 -12.77
CA LEU A 223 -15.74 10.47 -12.91
C LEU A 223 -16.83 11.54 -12.82
N SER A 224 -18.11 11.20 -13.03
CA SER A 224 -19.22 12.18 -13.00
C SER A 224 -19.37 12.90 -11.66
N SER A 225 -18.97 12.26 -10.55
CA SER A 225 -19.00 12.87 -9.21
C SER A 225 -17.80 13.74 -8.89
N ILE A 226 -16.78 13.79 -9.77
CA ILE A 226 -15.55 14.53 -9.51
C ILE A 226 -15.67 15.94 -10.11
N PRO A 227 -15.51 17.00 -9.29
CA PRO A 227 -15.64 18.37 -9.77
C PRO A 227 -14.56 18.70 -10.79
N ASN A 228 -14.91 19.54 -11.77
CA ASN A 228 -14.02 20.01 -12.85
C ASN A 228 -13.55 18.92 -13.82
N ILE A 229 -14.19 17.74 -13.83
CA ILE A 229 -13.97 16.72 -14.86
C ILE A 229 -15.19 16.66 -15.78
N THR A 230 -14.94 16.73 -17.10
CA THR A 230 -15.96 16.55 -18.13
C THR A 230 -15.69 15.26 -18.89
N VAL A 231 -16.65 14.34 -18.89
CA VAL A 231 -16.61 13.12 -19.69
C VAL A 231 -17.57 13.25 -20.87
N LYS A 232 -17.10 12.92 -22.07
CA LYS A 232 -17.92 12.89 -23.29
C LYS A 232 -17.71 11.56 -24.00
N VAL A 233 -18.78 10.78 -24.11
CA VAL A 233 -18.78 9.54 -24.90
C VAL A 233 -19.40 9.79 -26.27
N ASN A 234 -18.61 9.63 -27.33
CA ASN A 234 -19.09 9.77 -28.69
C ASN A 234 -19.66 8.45 -29.20
N LYS A 235 -20.97 8.42 -29.47
CA LYS A 235 -21.69 7.27 -30.03
C LYS A 235 -22.22 7.54 -31.44
N ASP A 236 -21.92 8.70 -32.02
CA ASP A 236 -22.37 9.08 -33.35
C ASP A 236 -21.50 8.39 -34.41
N LEU A 237 -22.09 7.40 -35.08
CA LEU A 237 -21.40 6.60 -36.09
C LEU A 237 -21.03 7.42 -37.33
N ASP A 238 -21.81 8.43 -37.69
CA ASP A 238 -21.51 9.27 -38.85
C ASP A 238 -20.32 10.18 -38.54
N ASP A 239 -20.28 10.77 -37.34
CA ASP A 239 -19.13 11.54 -36.86
C ASP A 239 -17.87 10.68 -36.75
N LEU A 240 -17.97 9.47 -36.18
CA LEU A 240 -16.85 8.53 -36.08
C LEU A 240 -16.33 8.11 -37.46
N LYS A 241 -17.21 7.85 -38.42
CA LYS A 241 -16.82 7.49 -39.79
C LYS A 241 -16.11 8.63 -40.50
N ALA A 242 -16.57 9.87 -40.31
CA ALA A 242 -15.99 11.06 -40.94
C ALA A 242 -14.64 11.45 -40.31
N ASN A 243 -14.55 11.44 -38.97
CA ASN A 243 -13.45 12.04 -38.23
C ASN A 243 -12.46 11.01 -37.63
N TYR A 244 -12.89 9.74 -37.46
CA TYR A 244 -12.09 8.65 -36.88
C TYR A 244 -12.22 7.34 -37.67
N PRO A 245 -11.95 7.34 -39.00
CA PRO A 245 -12.28 6.22 -39.89
C PRO A 245 -11.58 4.90 -39.53
N LEU A 246 -10.36 4.93 -38.96
CA LEU A 246 -9.67 3.71 -38.53
C LEU A 246 -10.36 3.05 -37.33
N THR A 247 -10.89 3.84 -36.40
CA THR A 247 -11.66 3.35 -35.26
C THR A 247 -13.05 2.88 -35.68
N TYR A 248 -13.66 3.50 -36.70
CA TYR A 248 -14.96 3.07 -37.21
C TYR A 248 -14.92 1.67 -37.85
N HIS A 249 -13.76 1.26 -38.37
CA HIS A 249 -13.58 -0.02 -39.06
C HIS A 249 -12.93 -1.12 -38.19
N SER A 250 -12.61 -0.85 -36.92
CA SER A 250 -12.06 -1.82 -35.96
C SER A 250 -13.15 -2.66 -35.31
#